data_AF-A0A1W9J276-F1
#
_entry.id   AF-A0A1W9J276-F1
#
_cell.length_a   1.000
_cell.length_b   1.000
_cell.length_c   1.000
_cell.angle_alpha   90.00
_cell.angle_beta   90.00
_cell.angle_gamma   90.00
#
_symmetry.space_group_name_H-M   'P 1'
#
loop_
_entity.id
_entity.type
_entity.pdbx_description
1 polymer ?
#
loop_
_entity_poly.entity_id
_entity_poly.type
_entity_poly.pdbx_seq_one_letter_code
_entity_poly.pdbx_strand_id
1 'polypeptide(L)'
;MPEIRRTFGKYLRELRQSRSLGLREVSRQVIRQPGARGLSPAYLSLIERGHVEIPQQHILRHLSVVLGVDDNLFAAIAQGLRIVTLSDLLEQSSLHHAILVELRSGTARYPAIISAIIEILQASPGGFQGLRAIHFQEGKVDGFLSFDPKLRRRRR
;
A
#
# COMPACT_ATOMS: atom_id res chain seq x y z
N MET A 1 -13.86 14.68 -1.31
CA MET A 1 -13.60 14.17 0.07
C MET A 1 -12.17 14.59 0.46
N PRO A 2 -11.92 15.12 1.67
CA PRO A 2 -10.61 15.65 2.01
C PRO A 2 -9.63 14.48 2.16
N GLU A 3 -8.58 14.52 1.35
CA GLU A 3 -7.50 13.54 1.31
C GLU A 3 -6.67 13.63 2.60
N ILE A 4 -7.04 12.88 3.63
CA ILE A 4 -6.25 12.81 4.85
C ILE A 4 -4.96 12.06 4.48
N ARG A 5 -3.86 12.79 4.27
CA ARG A 5 -2.50 12.25 4.30
C ARG A 5 -2.29 11.56 5.65
N ARG A 6 -2.60 10.26 5.73
CA ARG A 6 -2.35 9.48 6.95
C ARG A 6 -0.86 9.18 6.97
N THR A 7 -0.21 9.53 8.08
CA THR A 7 1.17 9.08 8.34
C THR A 7 1.15 7.57 8.56
N PHE A 8 2.26 6.90 8.23
CA PHE A 8 2.40 5.47 8.46
C PHE A 8 2.09 5.07 9.91
N GLY A 9 2.54 5.86 10.90
CA GLY A 9 2.24 5.62 12.32
C GLY A 9 0.74 5.60 12.62
N LYS A 10 -0.03 6.52 12.03
CA LYS A 10 -1.50 6.55 12.20
C LYS A 10 -2.15 5.33 11.56
N TYR A 11 -1.75 4.98 10.34
CA TYR A 11 -2.21 3.77 9.65
C TYR A 11 -1.92 2.50 10.47
N LEU A 12 -0.70 2.36 10.97
CA LEU A 12 -0.28 1.24 11.82
C LEU A 12 -1.16 1.12 13.09
N ARG A 13 -1.45 2.25 13.75
CA ARG A 13 -2.30 2.27 14.94
C ARG A 13 -3.72 1.85 14.63
N GLU A 14 -4.32 2.40 13.57
CA GLU A 14 -5.68 2.06 13.14
C GLU A 14 -5.81 0.57 12.80
N LEU A 15 -4.84 0.05 12.04
CA LEU A 15 -4.77 -1.37 11.67
C LEU A 15 -4.60 -2.29 12.89
N ARG A 16 -3.78 -1.89 13.87
CA ARG A 16 -3.64 -2.65 15.11
C ARG A 16 -4.95 -2.66 15.89
N GLN A 17 -5.62 -1.51 16.01
CA GLN A 17 -6.85 -1.35 16.77
C GLN A 17 -8.03 -2.07 16.11
N SER A 18 -8.14 -2.08 14.78
CA SER A 18 -9.19 -2.82 14.06
C SER A 18 -9.09 -4.34 14.25
N ARG A 19 -7.89 -4.83 14.60
CA ARG A 19 -7.63 -6.22 14.96
C ARG A 19 -7.73 -6.49 16.47
N SER A 20 -8.13 -5.50 17.26
CA SER A 20 -8.23 -5.58 18.72
C SER A 20 -6.91 -5.95 19.42
N LEU A 21 -5.77 -5.63 18.80
CA LEU A 21 -4.46 -6.01 19.34
C LEU A 21 -3.86 -4.92 20.24
N GLY A 22 -3.35 -5.31 21.41
CA GLY A 22 -2.59 -4.41 22.28
C GLY A 22 -1.15 -4.18 21.80
N LEU A 23 -0.51 -3.07 22.20
CA LEU A 23 0.93 -2.83 21.91
C LEU A 23 1.82 -3.99 22.40
N ARG A 24 1.59 -4.44 23.64
CA ARG A 24 2.33 -5.57 24.25
C ARG A 24 2.11 -6.88 23.51
N GLU A 25 0.90 -7.08 23.00
CA GLU A 25 0.53 -8.28 22.27
C GLU A 25 1.23 -8.33 20.91
N VAL A 26 1.17 -7.25 20.13
CA VAL A 26 1.88 -7.16 18.84
C VAL A 26 3.37 -7.38 19.03
N SER A 27 4.01 -6.69 19.98
CA SER A 27 5.43 -6.88 20.28
C SER A 27 5.76 -8.34 20.62
N ARG A 28 4.92 -9.00 21.43
CA ARG A 28 5.10 -10.41 21.80
C ARG A 28 4.95 -11.34 20.60
N GLN A 29 3.96 -11.12 19.74
CA GLN A 29 3.74 -11.93 18.54
C GLN A 29 4.88 -11.76 17.53
N VAL A 30 5.39 -10.54 17.36
CA VAL A 30 6.56 -10.28 16.49
C VAL A 30 7.80 -11.01 17.01
N ILE A 31 8.15 -10.88 18.30
CA ILE A 31 9.37 -11.49 18.87
C ILE A 31 9.36 -13.02 18.80
N ARG A 32 8.18 -13.65 18.70
CA ARG A 32 8.06 -15.11 18.50
C ARG A 32 8.41 -15.57 17.08
N GLN A 33 8.49 -14.66 16.11
CA GLN A 33 8.86 -15.01 14.75
C GLN A 33 10.37 -15.27 14.65
N PRO A 34 10.82 -16.20 13.78
CA PRO A 34 12.24 -16.45 13.57
C PRO A 34 13.00 -15.19 13.14
N GLY A 35 14.11 -14.91 13.83
CA GLY A 35 14.96 -13.74 13.54
C GLY A 35 14.40 -12.39 14.00
N ALA A 36 13.20 -12.34 14.56
CA ALA A 36 12.60 -11.09 15.02
C ALA A 36 13.27 -10.58 16.31
N ARG A 37 13.70 -9.32 16.30
CA ARG A 37 14.29 -8.63 17.44
C ARG A 37 13.91 -7.15 17.41
N GLY A 38 14.10 -6.44 18.52
CA GLY A 38 14.05 -4.97 18.54
C GLY A 38 12.66 -4.32 18.57
N LEU A 39 11.55 -5.07 18.57
CA LEU A 39 10.21 -4.48 18.66
C LEU A 39 9.65 -4.50 20.10
N SER A 40 10.01 -3.50 20.90
CA SER A 40 9.39 -3.28 22.22
C SER A 40 8.03 -2.55 22.10
N PRO A 41 7.15 -2.64 23.10
CA PRO A 41 5.87 -1.90 23.11
C PRO A 41 6.09 -0.37 23.06
N ALA A 42 7.18 0.10 23.69
CA ALA A 42 7.57 1.51 23.67
C ALA A 42 8.04 1.94 22.27
N TYR A 43 8.85 1.10 21.60
CA TYR A 43 9.29 1.37 20.23
C TYR A 43 8.11 1.37 19.26
N LEU A 44 7.20 0.39 19.36
CA LEU A 44 5.96 0.37 18.58
C LEU A 44 5.13 1.65 18.81
N SER A 45 5.03 2.13 20.04
CA SER A 45 4.35 3.40 20.35
C SER A 45 5.04 4.62 19.75
N LEU A 46 6.38 4.63 19.62
CA LEU A 46 7.11 5.71 18.93
C LEU A 46 6.79 5.71 17.43
N ILE A 47 6.73 4.54 16.81
CA ILE A 47 6.32 4.39 15.40
C ILE A 47 4.90 4.93 15.21
N GLU A 48 3.94 4.49 16.04
CA GLU A 48 2.53 4.91 15.93
C GLU A 48 2.31 6.41 16.09
N ARG A 49 3.19 7.08 16.84
CA ARG A 49 3.16 8.54 17.05
C ARG A 49 3.93 9.32 15.99
N GLY A 50 4.58 8.64 15.04
CA GLY A 50 5.38 9.28 14.00
C GLY A 50 6.73 9.83 14.50
N HIS A 51 7.21 9.36 15.65
CA HIS A 51 8.56 9.70 16.15
C HIS A 51 9.66 8.83 15.53
N VAL A 52 9.29 7.86 14.71
CA VAL A 52 10.20 7.05 13.89
C VAL A 52 9.87 7.37 12.44
N GLU A 53 10.84 7.93 11.71
CA GLU A 53 10.66 8.36 10.32
C GLU A 53 10.29 7.18 9.41
N ILE A 54 11.14 6.14 9.35
CA ILE A 54 10.86 4.88 8.66
C ILE A 54 11.42 3.73 9.52
N PRO A 55 10.59 2.78 10.00
CA PRO A 55 11.09 1.62 10.71
C PRO A 55 11.98 0.74 9.83
N GLN A 56 12.89 -0.01 10.45
CA GLN A 56 13.76 -0.92 9.71
C GLN A 56 12.95 -1.98 8.95
N GLN A 57 13.43 -2.37 7.76
CA GLN A 57 12.68 -3.26 6.86
C GLN A 57 12.28 -4.59 7.51
N HIS A 58 13.15 -5.17 8.35
CA HIS A 58 12.84 -6.41 9.06
C HIS A 58 11.67 -6.22 10.04
N ILE A 59 11.57 -5.05 10.70
CA ILE A 59 10.46 -4.72 11.60
C ILE A 59 9.15 -4.58 10.81
N LEU A 60 9.21 -3.90 9.65
CA LEU A 60 8.06 -3.78 8.75
C LEU A 60 7.54 -5.15 8.30
N ARG A 61 8.45 -6.06 7.92
CA ARG A 61 8.09 -7.43 7.52
C ARG A 61 7.45 -8.23 8.66
N HIS A 62 8.02 -8.18 9.86
CA HIS A 62 7.42 -8.92 10.98
C HIS A 62 6.07 -8.36 11.41
N LEU A 63 5.92 -7.02 11.36
CA LEU A 63 4.64 -6.36 11.61
C LEU A 63 3.60 -6.72 10.55
N SER A 64 3.97 -6.77 9.27
CA SER A 64 3.04 -7.12 8.19
C SER A 64 2.50 -8.54 8.35
N VAL A 65 3.32 -9.48 8.83
CA VAL A 65 2.88 -10.85 9.17
C VAL A 65 1.87 -10.85 10.32
N VAL A 66 2.17 -10.19 11.45
CA VAL A 66 1.24 -10.12 12.60
C VAL A 66 -0.06 -9.43 12.23
N LEU A 67 0.05 -8.35 11.47
CA LEU A 67 -1.07 -7.52 11.07
C LEU A 67 -1.69 -7.98 9.76
N GLY A 68 -1.34 -9.17 9.24
CA GLY A 68 -1.90 -9.77 8.03
C GLY A 68 -2.07 -8.80 6.87
N VAL A 69 -1.01 -8.05 6.56
CA VAL A 69 -0.92 -7.14 5.41
C VAL A 69 0.23 -7.61 4.52
N ASP A 70 0.10 -7.41 3.22
CA ASP A 70 1.19 -7.58 2.27
C ASP A 70 2.43 -6.76 2.68
N ASP A 71 3.61 -7.38 2.66
CA ASP A 71 4.83 -6.76 3.18
C ASP A 71 5.32 -5.61 2.29
N ASN A 72 5.18 -5.74 0.97
CA ASN A 72 5.54 -4.72 0.00
C ASN A 72 4.62 -3.50 0.11
N LEU A 73 3.31 -3.73 0.27
CA LEU A 73 2.35 -2.67 0.55
C LEU A 73 2.69 -1.93 1.85
N PHE A 74 2.98 -2.69 2.91
CA PHE A 74 3.28 -2.12 4.21
C PHE A 74 4.54 -1.25 4.17
N ALA A 75 5.57 -1.72 3.45
CA ALA A 75 6.79 -0.98 3.21
C ALA A 75 6.56 0.26 2.34
N ALA A 76 5.71 0.18 1.30
CA ALA A 76 5.37 1.31 0.45
C ALA A 76 4.70 2.44 1.24
N ILE A 77 3.72 2.11 2.08
CA ILE A 77 3.05 3.10 2.94
C ILE A 77 4.04 3.71 3.93
N ALA A 78 4.96 2.91 4.49
CA ALA A 78 6.02 3.41 5.37
C ALA A 78 6.96 4.41 4.70
N GLN A 79 7.18 4.27 3.38
CA GLN A 79 7.96 5.22 2.57
C GLN A 79 7.16 6.46 2.15
N GLY A 80 5.91 6.60 2.60
CA GLY A 80 5.04 7.72 2.25
C GLY A 80 4.41 7.60 0.85
N LEU A 81 4.45 6.41 0.25
CA LEU A 81 3.78 6.18 -1.03
C LEU A 81 2.27 6.19 -0.82
N ARG A 82 1.57 7.00 -1.63
CA ARG A 82 0.11 7.00 -1.68
C ARG A 82 -0.34 5.76 -2.42
N ILE A 83 -1.11 4.95 -1.72
CA ILE A 83 -1.75 3.78 -2.27
C ILE A 83 -3.14 4.18 -2.76
N VAL A 84 -3.47 3.80 -4.00
CA VAL A 84 -4.76 4.01 -4.64
C VAL A 84 -5.25 2.68 -5.20
N THR A 85 -6.54 2.40 -5.04
CA THR A 85 -7.15 1.20 -5.62
C THR A 85 -7.46 1.44 -7.10
N LEU A 86 -7.62 0.36 -7.86
CA LEU A 86 -8.08 0.47 -9.24
C LEU A 86 -9.47 1.13 -9.30
N SER A 87 -10.36 0.87 -8.35
CA SER A 87 -11.66 1.53 -8.27
C SER A 87 -11.53 3.03 -8.08
N ASP A 88 -10.70 3.50 -7.13
CA ASP A 88 -10.46 4.94 -6.89
C ASP A 88 -9.89 5.64 -8.13
N LEU A 89 -9.07 4.91 -8.90
CA LEU A 89 -8.51 5.38 -10.15
C LEU A 89 -9.59 5.46 -11.23
N LEU A 90 -10.35 4.38 -11.41
CA LEU A 90 -11.37 4.29 -12.44
C LEU A 90 -12.51 5.27 -12.20
N GLU A 91 -12.86 5.62 -10.96
CA GLU A 91 -13.85 6.68 -10.65
C GLU A 91 -13.54 8.03 -11.34
N GLN A 92 -12.27 8.28 -11.68
CA GLN A 92 -11.81 9.49 -12.33
C GLN A 92 -11.75 9.38 -13.87
N SER A 93 -11.97 8.18 -14.42
CA SER A 93 -11.96 7.90 -15.86
C SER A 93 -13.38 7.95 -16.43
N SER A 94 -13.51 8.47 -17.64
CA SER A 94 -14.76 8.38 -18.41
C SER A 94 -15.15 6.92 -18.72
N LEU A 95 -14.19 5.99 -18.64
CA LEU A 95 -14.37 4.55 -18.88
C LEU A 95 -14.80 3.76 -17.63
N HIS A 96 -14.99 4.41 -16.48
CA HIS A 96 -15.36 3.78 -15.20
C HIS A 96 -16.48 2.74 -15.34
N HIS A 97 -17.61 3.17 -15.90
CA HIS A 97 -18.82 2.35 -15.99
C HIS A 97 -18.63 1.16 -16.92
N ALA A 98 -17.99 1.37 -18.08
CA ALA A 98 -17.72 0.31 -19.05
C ALA A 98 -16.82 -0.77 -18.46
N ILE A 99 -15.76 -0.37 -17.76
CA ILE A 99 -14.81 -1.30 -17.15
C ILE A 99 -15.44 -2.06 -15.98
N LEU A 100 -16.25 -1.40 -15.14
CA LEU A 100 -16.98 -2.09 -14.07
C LEU A 100 -17.97 -3.14 -14.61
N VAL A 101 -18.67 -2.83 -15.71
CA VAL A 101 -19.56 -3.80 -16.37
C VAL A 101 -18.75 -5.00 -16.84
N GLU A 102 -17.64 -4.78 -17.56
CA GLU A 102 -16.80 -5.86 -18.05
C GLU A 102 -16.15 -6.69 -16.93
N LEU A 103 -15.72 -6.05 -15.84
CA LEU A 103 -15.14 -6.74 -14.68
C LEU A 103 -16.18 -7.63 -14.00
N ARG A 104 -17.42 -7.13 -13.83
CA ARG A 104 -18.51 -7.89 -13.22
C ARG A 104 -18.98 -9.06 -14.08
N SER A 105 -18.94 -8.93 -15.41
CA SER A 105 -19.27 -10.01 -16.34
C SER A 105 -18.09 -10.98 -16.57
N GLY A 106 -16.91 -10.72 -15.99
CA GLY A 106 -15.71 -11.51 -16.24
C GLY A 106 -15.17 -11.39 -17.67
N THR A 107 -15.60 -10.36 -18.40
CA THR A 107 -15.21 -10.12 -19.80
C THR A 107 -14.17 -9.01 -19.95
N ALA A 108 -13.73 -8.41 -18.85
CA ALA A 108 -12.73 -7.36 -18.84
C ALA A 108 -11.46 -7.80 -19.57
N ARG A 109 -11.09 -7.03 -20.59
CA ARG A 109 -9.88 -7.28 -21.35
C ARG A 109 -8.77 -6.33 -20.92
N TYR A 110 -7.55 -6.83 -20.89
CA TYR A 110 -6.33 -6.06 -20.63
C TYR A 110 -6.28 -4.69 -21.37
N PRO A 111 -6.66 -4.58 -22.66
CA PRO A 111 -6.64 -3.30 -23.37
C PRO A 111 -7.58 -2.24 -22.79
N ALA A 112 -8.76 -2.61 -22.29
CA ALA A 112 -9.71 -1.66 -21.71
C ALA A 112 -9.18 -1.07 -20.39
N ILE A 113 -8.60 -1.92 -19.54
CA ILE A 113 -7.95 -1.53 -18.28
C ILE A 113 -6.75 -0.61 -18.57
N ILE A 114 -5.92 -0.97 -19.54
CA ILE A 114 -4.75 -0.15 -19.94
C ILE A 114 -5.19 1.23 -20.44
N SER A 115 -6.22 1.30 -21.28
CA SER A 115 -6.73 2.58 -21.81
C SER A 115 -7.23 3.51 -20.70
N ALA A 116 -7.97 2.99 -19.71
CA ALA A 116 -8.39 3.81 -18.58
C ALA A 116 -7.21 4.26 -17.71
N ILE A 117 -6.25 3.38 -17.46
CA ILE A 117 -5.02 3.77 -16.75
C ILE A 117 -4.30 4.90 -17.51
N ILE A 118 -4.17 4.81 -18.84
CA ILE A 118 -3.55 5.84 -19.66
C ILE A 118 -4.32 7.17 -19.57
N GLU A 119 -5.66 7.15 -19.69
CA GLU A 119 -6.52 8.32 -19.58
C GLU A 119 -6.32 9.06 -18.25
N ILE A 120 -6.34 8.31 -17.14
CA ILE A 120 -6.13 8.85 -15.79
C ILE A 120 -4.71 9.42 -15.65
N LEU A 121 -3.71 8.72 -16.21
CA LEU A 121 -2.33 9.17 -16.22
C LEU A 121 -2.13 10.48 -17.00
N GLN A 122 -2.89 10.69 -18.08
CA GLN A 122 -2.83 11.89 -18.92
C GLN A 122 -3.61 13.08 -18.34
N ALA A 123 -4.71 12.82 -17.62
CA ALA A 123 -5.58 13.86 -17.06
C ALA A 123 -5.02 14.57 -15.82
N SER A 124 -3.92 14.08 -15.24
CA SER A 124 -3.37 14.64 -14.00
C SER A 124 -2.31 15.74 -14.26
N PRO A 125 -2.54 16.98 -13.79
CA PRO A 125 -1.62 18.09 -14.05
C PRO A 125 -0.29 17.87 -13.32
N GLY A 126 0.81 17.89 -14.09
CA GLY A 126 2.18 17.77 -13.59
C GLY A 126 2.95 16.55 -14.09
N GLY A 127 2.28 15.57 -14.72
CA GLY A 127 2.91 14.30 -15.10
C GLY A 127 3.31 13.49 -13.87
N PHE A 128 2.90 12.23 -13.81
CA PHE A 128 3.14 11.41 -12.63
C PHE A 128 4.65 11.10 -12.45
N GLN A 129 5.34 11.90 -11.63
CA GLN A 129 6.72 11.64 -11.23
C GLN A 129 6.75 10.63 -10.10
N GLY A 130 7.08 9.39 -10.42
CA GLY A 130 7.17 8.33 -9.42
C GLY A 130 6.89 7.00 -10.07
N LEU A 131 7.33 5.96 -9.38
CA LEU A 131 7.34 4.64 -9.95
C LEU A 131 6.13 3.90 -9.20
N ARG A 132 5.41 2.99 -9.88
CA ARG A 132 4.17 2.15 -9.57
C ARG A 132 3.99 0.68 -10.13
N ALA A 133 4.03 -0.41 -9.34
CA ALA A 133 3.79 -1.83 -9.71
C ALA A 133 2.39 -2.30 -9.33
N ILE A 134 1.65 -2.91 -10.25
CA ILE A 134 0.28 -3.42 -10.05
C ILE A 134 0.32 -4.83 -9.45
N HIS A 135 -0.30 -5.04 -8.28
CA HIS A 135 -0.53 -6.38 -7.72
C HIS A 135 -1.94 -6.88 -8.07
N PHE A 136 -2.08 -8.11 -8.53
CA PHE A 136 -3.39 -8.77 -8.73
C PHE A 136 -3.40 -10.03 -7.87
N GLN A 137 -4.46 -10.24 -7.07
CA GLN A 137 -4.69 -11.51 -6.38
C GLN A 137 -6.03 -12.12 -6.83
N GLU A 138 -6.05 -13.43 -6.97
CA GLU A 138 -7.11 -14.30 -7.51
C GLU A 138 -8.55 -13.82 -7.27
N GLY A 139 -9.19 -13.27 -8.31
CA GLY A 139 -10.64 -13.09 -8.39
C GLY A 139 -11.26 -11.97 -7.54
N LYS A 140 -10.47 -11.22 -6.78
CA LYS A 140 -10.88 -9.98 -6.10
C LYS A 140 -9.82 -8.91 -6.34
N VAL A 141 -10.25 -7.71 -6.76
CA VAL A 141 -9.37 -6.56 -6.95
C VAL A 141 -9.00 -5.99 -5.59
N ASP A 142 -8.06 -6.64 -4.91
CA ASP A 142 -7.32 -6.09 -3.78
C ASP A 142 -5.85 -6.02 -4.20
N GLY A 143 -5.48 -4.91 -4.82
CA GLY A 143 -4.26 -4.80 -5.61
C GLY A 143 -3.74 -3.37 -5.69
N PHE A 144 -2.44 -3.20 -5.41
CA PHE A 144 -1.82 -1.90 -5.12
C PHE A 144 -0.71 -1.56 -6.12
N LEU A 145 -0.34 -0.26 -6.21
CA LEU A 145 0.60 0.35 -7.15
C LEU A 145 1.90 0.86 -6.46
N SER A 146 3.10 0.29 -6.72
CA SER A 146 4.42 0.84 -6.24
C SER A 146 5.65 0.61 -7.14
N PHE A 147 6.42 1.62 -7.53
CA PHE A 147 7.74 1.47 -8.17
C PHE A 147 8.73 2.59 -7.62
N ASP A 148 10.07 2.44 -7.80
CA ASP A 148 11.21 3.38 -7.47
C ASP A 148 11.98 4.16 -8.63
N PRO A 149 12.11 5.51 -8.62
CA PRO A 149 12.79 6.35 -9.64
C PRO A 149 14.31 6.13 -9.90
N LYS A 150 15.05 5.35 -9.09
CA LYS A 150 16.52 5.21 -9.21
C LYS A 150 17.02 4.22 -10.28
N LEU A 151 16.16 3.39 -10.86
CA LEU A 151 16.53 2.38 -11.86
C LEU A 151 16.85 2.91 -13.27
N ARG A 152 16.70 4.22 -13.51
CA ARG A 152 16.92 4.83 -14.84
C ARG A 152 18.40 5.08 -15.20
N ARG A 153 19.37 4.77 -14.34
CA ARG A 153 20.80 5.11 -14.54
C ARG A 153 21.76 3.94 -14.82
N ARG A 154 21.28 2.73 -15.12
CA ARG A 154 22.14 1.62 -15.59
C ARG A 154 21.64 1.01 -16.89
N ARG A 155 21.72 1.79 -17.97
CA ARG A 155 22.05 1.29 -19.31
C ARG A 155 23.01 2.30 -19.93
N ARG A 156 24.31 2.05 -19.74
CA ARG A 156 25.35 2.44 -20.69
C ARG A 156 25.74 1.17 -21.41
#